data_AF-A0A0N1MGY6-F1
#
_entry.id   AF-A0A0N1MGY6-F1
#
_cell.length_a   1.000
_cell.length_b   1.000
_cell.length_c   1.000
_cell.angle_alpha   90.00
_cell.angle_beta   90.00
_cell.angle_gamma   90.00
#
_symmetry.space_group_name_H-M   'P 1'
#
loop_
_entity.id
_entity.type
_entity.pdbx_description
1 polymer ?
#
loop_
_entity_poly.entity_id
_entity_poly.type
_entity_poly.pdbx_seq_one_letter_code
_entity_poly.pdbx_strand_id
1 'polypeptide(L)'
;MEELELLKKDWNKESNGFKDYSETEIHEMIKHQSISITKTLFIIGLIEIMLWAVYGYFDGEFPYIRMSLFAVFFSLVVYLYNKIKTGENSVSLMKSILNLRKVIFGYAGISFFLILFMNIMKFDHYTKDFIAGFRDGSRLNHYHKTNPETLTPELINYIIFGIVVIFTMYLMYIIYKKTYGKILIDLQKNYKELSKVEEN
;
A
#
# COMPACT_ATOMS: atom_id res chain seq x y z
N MET A 1 6.71 27.32 56.42
CA MET A 1 5.39 27.85 55.99
C MET A 1 5.38 28.23 54.51
N GLU A 2 6.47 28.78 53.96
CA GLU A 2 6.57 29.13 52.52
C GLU A 2 6.47 27.94 51.55
N GLU A 3 6.99 26.77 51.91
CA GLU A 3 6.92 25.57 51.05
C GLU A 3 5.49 25.04 50.85
N LEU A 4 4.63 25.20 51.86
CA LEU A 4 3.21 24.81 51.77
C LEU A 4 2.41 25.79 50.91
N GLU A 5 2.76 27.07 50.94
CA GLU A 5 2.17 28.09 50.06
C GLU A 5 2.58 27.88 48.58
N LEU A 6 3.83 27.45 48.34
CA LEU A 6 4.30 27.06 47.00
C LEU A 6 3.56 25.82 46.47
N LEU A 7 3.43 24.77 47.28
CA LEU A 7 2.69 23.56 46.90
C LEU A 7 1.21 23.85 46.64
N LYS A 8 0.58 24.72 47.43
CA LYS A 8 -0.82 25.14 47.24
C LYS A 8 -1.01 25.96 45.97
N LYS A 9 -0.03 26.80 45.62
CA LYS A 9 -0.01 27.60 44.39
C LYS A 9 0.15 26.72 43.14
N ASP A 10 1.01 25.71 43.21
CA ASP A 10 1.21 24.76 42.10
C ASP A 10 0.01 23.80 41.94
N TRP A 11 -0.58 23.35 43.05
CA TRP A 11 -1.81 22.56 43.03
C TRP A 11 -3.01 23.30 42.40
N ASN A 12 -3.17 24.59 42.70
CA ASN A 12 -4.20 25.44 42.08
C ASN A 12 -3.87 25.83 40.62
N LYS A 13 -2.64 25.61 40.16
CA LYS A 13 -2.22 25.83 38.77
C LYS A 13 -2.56 24.62 37.90
N GLU A 14 -2.43 23.41 38.44
CA GLU A 14 -2.80 22.16 37.76
C GLU A 14 -4.32 21.94 37.69
N SER A 15 -5.10 22.40 38.68
CA SER A 15 -6.56 22.25 38.67
C SER A 15 -7.27 23.03 37.54
N ASN A 16 -6.59 24.03 36.96
CA ASN A 16 -7.07 24.81 35.82
C ASN A 16 -6.54 24.30 34.47
N GLY A 17 -5.82 23.18 34.44
CA GLY A 17 -5.10 22.67 33.26
C GLY A 17 -5.85 21.64 32.42
N PHE A 18 -6.93 21.04 32.94
CA PHE A 18 -7.75 20.13 32.15
C PHE A 18 -8.86 20.91 31.45
N LYS A 19 -8.67 21.12 30.15
CA LYS A 19 -9.71 21.64 29.28
C LYS A 19 -10.76 20.54 29.16
N ASP A 20 -11.89 20.68 29.88
CA ASP A 20 -13.04 19.79 29.72
C ASP A 20 -13.59 19.97 28.31
N TYR A 21 -13.27 19.03 27.44
CA TYR A 21 -13.81 19.01 26.09
C TYR A 21 -15.25 18.50 26.15
N SER A 22 -16.18 19.26 25.58
CA SER A 22 -17.55 18.78 25.41
C SER A 22 -17.59 17.62 24.41
N GLU A 23 -18.58 16.73 24.51
CA GLU A 23 -18.73 15.58 23.58
C GLU A 23 -18.73 16.03 22.10
N THR A 24 -19.30 17.20 21.82
CA THR A 24 -19.34 17.79 20.48
C THR A 24 -17.95 18.23 19.98
N GLU A 25 -17.12 18.84 20.82
CA GLU A 25 -15.75 19.23 20.48
C GLU A 25 -14.85 18.00 20.24
N ILE A 26 -14.98 16.95 21.07
CA ILE A 26 -14.25 15.69 20.87
C ILE A 26 -14.62 15.08 19.51
N HIS A 27 -15.90 15.11 19.15
CA HIS A 27 -16.37 14.61 17.86
C HIS A 27 -15.81 15.40 16.67
N GLU A 28 -15.79 16.74 16.74
CA GLU A 28 -15.19 17.57 15.68
C GLU A 28 -13.70 17.30 15.50
N MET A 29 -12.98 17.07 16.60
CA MET A 29 -11.55 16.74 16.56
C MET A 29 -11.30 15.38 15.90
N ILE A 30 -12.03 14.33 16.29
CA ILE A 30 -11.93 12.99 15.68
C ILE A 30 -12.25 13.05 14.19
N LYS A 31 -13.30 13.80 13.82
CA LYS A 31 -13.71 14.03 12.43
C LYS A 31 -12.60 14.69 11.63
N HIS A 32 -12.04 15.80 12.11
CA HIS A 32 -10.98 16.54 11.40
C HIS A 32 -9.70 15.70 11.24
N GLN A 33 -9.26 15.02 12.30
CA GLN A 33 -8.09 14.15 12.25
C GLN A 33 -8.29 13.00 11.25
N SER A 34 -9.47 12.37 11.27
CA SER A 34 -9.80 11.29 10.36
C SER A 34 -9.79 11.76 8.90
N ILE A 35 -10.35 12.94 8.59
CA ILE A 35 -10.30 13.51 7.23
C ILE A 35 -8.87 13.71 6.75
N SER A 36 -7.99 14.25 7.60
CA SER A 36 -6.59 14.48 7.25
C SER A 36 -5.86 13.17 6.93
N ILE A 37 -5.97 12.16 7.80
CA ILE A 37 -5.43 10.81 7.58
C ILE A 37 -5.96 10.23 6.27
N THR A 38 -7.25 10.44 6.02
CA THR A 38 -7.94 9.89 4.87
C THR A 38 -7.47 10.49 3.55
N LYS A 39 -7.22 11.81 3.49
CA LYS A 39 -6.65 12.50 2.32
C LYS A 39 -5.25 11.98 2.00
N THR A 40 -4.40 11.79 3.01
CA THR A 40 -3.06 11.24 2.82
C THR A 40 -3.11 9.81 2.30
N LEU A 41 -4.00 8.97 2.83
CA LEU A 41 -4.18 7.59 2.38
C LEU A 41 -4.66 7.51 0.92
N PHE A 42 -5.54 8.44 0.52
CA PHE A 42 -6.03 8.55 -0.85
C PHE A 42 -4.88 8.83 -1.83
N ILE A 43 -3.99 9.78 -1.50
CA ILE A 43 -2.84 10.12 -2.33
C ILE A 43 -1.88 8.93 -2.46
N ILE A 44 -1.57 8.25 -1.35
CA ILE A 44 -0.72 7.06 -1.35
C ILE A 44 -1.31 5.97 -2.25
N GLY A 45 -2.62 5.75 -2.19
CA GLY A 45 -3.31 4.79 -3.04
C GLY A 45 -3.22 5.10 -4.54
N LEU A 46 -3.31 6.38 -4.90
CA LEU A 46 -3.22 6.83 -6.29
C LEU A 46 -1.79 6.62 -6.85
N ILE A 47 -0.78 6.92 -6.02
CA ILE A 47 0.63 6.64 -6.32
C ILE A 47 0.86 5.13 -6.51
N GLU A 48 0.28 4.29 -5.65
CA GLU A 48 0.41 2.83 -5.74
C GLU A 48 -0.13 2.29 -7.07
N ILE A 49 -1.31 2.75 -7.52
CA ILE A 49 -1.86 2.35 -8.82
C ILE A 49 -0.95 2.79 -9.97
N MET A 50 -0.43 4.02 -9.92
CA MET A 50 0.51 4.51 -10.94
C MET A 50 1.79 3.69 -10.98
N LEU A 51 2.35 3.29 -9.83
CA LEU A 51 3.57 2.48 -9.77
C LEU A 51 3.38 1.13 -10.46
N TRP A 52 2.28 0.43 -10.20
CA TRP A 52 1.96 -0.83 -10.87
C TRP A 52 1.72 -0.66 -12.38
N ALA A 53 1.11 0.45 -12.80
CA ALA A 53 0.90 0.76 -14.21
C ALA A 53 2.22 1.02 -14.95
N VAL A 54 3.12 1.81 -14.35
CA VAL A 54 4.46 2.08 -14.89
C VAL A 54 5.27 0.79 -14.96
N TYR A 55 5.24 -0.03 -13.91
CA TYR A 55 5.89 -1.34 -13.94
C TYR A 55 5.35 -2.23 -15.08
N GLY A 56 4.03 -2.25 -15.27
CA GLY A 56 3.42 -2.98 -16.38
C GLY A 56 3.76 -2.45 -17.76
N TYR A 57 4.01 -1.15 -17.90
CA TYR A 57 4.48 -0.58 -19.15
C TYR A 57 5.91 -1.01 -19.48
N PHE A 58 6.81 -1.02 -18.48
CA PHE A 58 8.21 -1.46 -18.66
C PHE A 58 8.33 -2.95 -18.94
N ASP A 59 7.50 -3.78 -18.30
CA ASP A 59 7.50 -5.23 -18.51
C ASP A 59 7.13 -5.59 -19.96
N GLY A 60 6.34 -4.76 -20.66
CA GLY A 60 5.95 -4.95 -22.06
C GLY A 60 5.02 -6.13 -22.33
N GLU A 61 4.80 -6.98 -21.31
CA GLU A 61 3.99 -8.19 -21.39
C GLU A 61 2.51 -7.92 -21.17
N PHE A 62 1.69 -8.41 -22.12
CA PHE A 62 0.23 -8.23 -22.13
C PHE A 62 -0.21 -6.76 -21.92
N PRO A 63 0.26 -5.82 -22.76
CA PRO A 63 0.01 -4.40 -22.57
C PRO A 63 -1.49 -4.07 -22.57
N TYR A 64 -2.27 -4.74 -23.43
CA TYR A 64 -3.72 -4.53 -23.51
C TYR A 64 -4.46 -4.92 -22.21
N ILE A 65 -4.10 -6.07 -21.60
CA ILE A 65 -4.74 -6.55 -20.37
C ILE A 65 -4.39 -5.62 -19.21
N ARG A 66 -3.11 -5.23 -19.08
CA ARG A 66 -2.66 -4.32 -18.01
C ARG A 66 -3.22 -2.91 -18.16
N MET A 67 -3.28 -2.40 -19.39
CA MET A 67 -3.87 -1.09 -19.67
C MET A 67 -5.39 -1.08 -19.39
N SER A 68 -6.10 -2.15 -19.75
CA SER A 68 -7.51 -2.31 -19.42
C SER A 68 -7.73 -2.39 -17.90
N LEU A 69 -6.90 -3.15 -17.18
CA LEU A 69 -6.94 -3.25 -15.73
C LEU A 69 -6.73 -1.85 -15.11
N PHE A 70 -5.69 -1.14 -15.54
CA PHE A 70 -5.43 0.23 -15.09
C PHE A 70 -6.62 1.16 -15.35
N ALA A 71 -7.19 1.15 -16.56
CA ALA A 71 -8.32 2.01 -16.91
C ALA A 71 -9.56 1.75 -16.04
N VAL A 72 -9.89 0.48 -15.76
CA VAL A 72 -11.02 0.10 -14.89
C VAL A 72 -10.78 0.60 -13.47
N PHE A 73 -9.60 0.33 -12.90
CA PHE A 73 -9.27 0.72 -11.54
C PHE A 73 -9.14 2.24 -11.38
N PHE A 74 -8.54 2.92 -12.35
CA PHE A 74 -8.45 4.38 -12.40
C PHE A 74 -9.84 5.01 -12.47
N SER A 75 -10.73 4.50 -13.32
CA SER A 75 -12.12 4.97 -13.41
C SER A 75 -12.86 4.79 -12.10
N LEU A 76 -12.63 3.69 -11.39
CA LEU A 76 -13.22 3.42 -10.07
C LEU A 76 -12.71 4.41 -9.02
N VAL A 77 -11.41 4.74 -9.03
CA VAL A 77 -10.82 5.77 -8.15
C VAL A 77 -11.42 7.14 -8.44
N VAL A 78 -11.56 7.52 -9.71
CA VAL A 78 -12.17 8.79 -10.13
C VAL A 78 -13.64 8.84 -9.74
N TYR A 79 -14.38 7.75 -9.90
CA TYR A 79 -15.77 7.66 -9.45
C TYR A 79 -15.89 7.84 -7.93
N LEU A 80 -15.04 7.19 -7.15
CA LEU A 80 -14.99 7.35 -5.70
C LEU A 80 -14.62 8.79 -5.31
N TYR A 81 -13.67 9.41 -6.01
CA TYR A 81 -13.30 10.81 -5.80
C TYR A 81 -14.45 11.78 -6.10
N ASN A 82 -15.15 11.59 -7.22
CA ASN A 82 -16.28 12.44 -7.59
C ASN A 82 -17.43 12.27 -6.60
N LYS A 83 -17.73 11.05 -6.15
CA LYS A 83 -18.73 10.78 -5.11
C LYS A 83 -18.40 11.46 -3.77
N ILE A 84 -17.12 11.66 -3.48
CA ILE A 84 -16.65 12.40 -2.30
C ILE A 84 -16.86 13.91 -2.48
N LYS A 85 -16.67 14.45 -3.68
CA LYS A 85 -16.84 15.89 -3.95
C LYS A 85 -18.31 16.34 -3.85
N THR A 86 -19.26 15.45 -4.11
CA THR A 86 -20.71 15.73 -4.04
C THR A 86 -21.37 15.37 -2.71
N GLY A 87 -20.65 14.76 -1.76
CA GLY A 87 -21.21 14.36 -0.45
C GLY A 87 -20.66 15.20 0.71
N GLU A 88 -21.53 15.92 1.42
CA GLU A 88 -21.15 16.81 2.53
C GLU A 88 -20.65 16.08 3.79
N ASN A 89 -20.89 14.77 3.93
CA ASN A 89 -20.65 14.03 5.18
C ASN A 89 -19.29 13.33 5.23
N SER A 90 -18.52 13.57 6.30
CA SER A 90 -17.18 12.99 6.52
C SER A 90 -17.19 11.47 6.68
N VAL A 91 -18.33 10.90 7.12
CA VAL A 91 -18.55 9.45 7.16
C VAL A 91 -18.53 8.82 5.76
N SER A 92 -19.15 9.47 4.78
CA SER A 92 -19.14 9.01 3.37
C SER A 92 -17.72 8.98 2.78
N LEU A 93 -16.92 9.99 3.10
CA LEU A 93 -15.52 10.08 2.69
C LEU A 93 -14.75 8.88 3.24
N MET A 94 -14.84 8.62 4.54
CA MET A 94 -14.12 7.53 5.19
C MET A 94 -14.56 6.14 4.70
N LYS A 95 -15.87 5.90 4.48
CA LYS A 95 -16.38 4.68 3.85
C LYS A 95 -15.80 4.47 2.44
N SER A 96 -15.72 5.54 1.67
CA SER A 96 -15.16 5.51 0.31
C SER A 96 -13.68 5.15 0.32
N ILE A 97 -12.90 5.60 1.31
CA ILE A 97 -11.50 5.20 1.45
C ILE A 97 -11.33 3.74 1.88
N LEU A 98 -12.16 3.23 2.79
CA LEU A 98 -12.13 1.80 3.13
C LEU A 98 -12.39 0.93 1.89
N ASN A 99 -13.32 1.34 1.02
CA ASN A 99 -13.59 0.67 -0.26
C ASN A 99 -12.45 0.84 -1.25
N LEU A 100 -11.91 2.06 -1.40
CA LEU A 100 -10.76 2.34 -2.25
C LEU A 100 -9.57 1.46 -1.85
N ARG A 101 -9.35 1.23 -0.55
CA ARG A 101 -8.28 0.36 -0.07
C ARG A 101 -8.47 -1.09 -0.50
N LYS A 102 -9.69 -1.63 -0.40
CA LYS A 102 -9.99 -2.98 -0.89
C LYS A 102 -9.72 -3.10 -2.39
N VAL A 103 -10.11 -2.07 -3.13
CA VAL A 103 -9.88 -1.96 -4.57
C VAL A 103 -8.38 -1.95 -4.88
N ILE A 104 -7.58 -1.09 -4.23
CA ILE A 104 -6.12 -1.02 -4.44
C ILE A 104 -5.45 -2.34 -4.07
N PHE A 105 -5.85 -2.95 -2.94
CA PHE A 105 -5.32 -4.25 -2.54
C PHE A 105 -5.65 -5.35 -3.56
N GLY A 106 -6.88 -5.36 -4.08
CA GLY A 106 -7.28 -6.26 -5.16
C GLY A 106 -6.49 -6.03 -6.44
N TYR A 107 -6.31 -4.78 -6.86
CA TYR A 107 -5.52 -4.40 -8.02
C TYR A 107 -4.06 -4.85 -7.89
N ALA A 108 -3.44 -4.57 -6.74
CA ALA A 108 -2.07 -4.96 -6.48
C ALA A 108 -1.91 -6.48 -6.41
N GLY A 109 -2.87 -7.20 -5.79
CA GLY A 109 -2.89 -8.65 -5.75
C GLY A 109 -2.99 -9.29 -7.14
N ILE A 110 -3.91 -8.79 -7.97
CA ILE A 110 -4.05 -9.25 -9.37
C ILE A 110 -2.79 -8.92 -10.17
N SER A 111 -2.25 -7.71 -10.04
CA SER A 111 -1.04 -7.28 -10.75
C SER A 111 0.16 -8.13 -10.35
N PHE A 112 0.35 -8.38 -9.06
CA PHE A 112 1.38 -9.26 -8.55
C PHE A 112 1.23 -10.70 -9.04
N PHE A 113 -0.01 -11.23 -9.04
CA PHE A 113 -0.28 -12.57 -9.56
C PHE A 113 0.07 -12.69 -11.05
N LEU A 114 -0.29 -11.68 -11.87
CA LEU A 114 0.09 -11.65 -13.28
C LEU A 114 1.61 -11.67 -13.44
N ILE A 115 2.33 -10.89 -12.65
CA ILE A 115 3.81 -10.85 -12.69
C ILE A 115 4.39 -12.21 -12.29
N LEU A 116 3.91 -12.82 -11.21
CA LEU A 116 4.35 -14.16 -10.81
C LEU A 116 4.09 -15.19 -11.89
N PHE A 117 2.89 -15.18 -12.48
CA PHE A 117 2.52 -16.09 -13.55
C PHE A 117 3.45 -15.95 -14.76
N MET A 118 3.75 -14.71 -15.17
CA MET A 118 4.69 -14.46 -16.27
C MET A 118 6.11 -14.92 -15.95
N ASN A 119 6.58 -14.66 -14.72
CA ASN A 119 7.89 -15.10 -14.28
C ASN A 119 8.02 -16.63 -14.25
N ILE A 120 6.95 -17.35 -13.90
CA ILE A 120 6.92 -18.82 -13.95
C ILE A 120 6.93 -19.30 -15.41
N MET A 121 6.08 -18.74 -16.27
CA MET A 121 6.00 -19.13 -17.69
C MET A 121 7.31 -18.92 -18.45
N LYS A 122 8.02 -17.83 -18.15
CA LYS A 122 9.30 -17.46 -18.78
C LYS A 122 10.53 -17.86 -17.97
N PHE A 123 10.34 -18.64 -16.91
CA PHE A 123 11.41 -18.99 -15.98
C PHE A 123 12.62 -19.60 -16.69
N ASP A 124 12.38 -20.53 -17.61
CA ASP A 124 13.43 -21.21 -18.37
C ASP A 124 14.25 -20.22 -19.21
N HIS A 125 13.57 -19.31 -19.93
CA HIS A 125 14.22 -18.28 -20.75
C HIS A 125 15.06 -17.31 -19.89
N TYR A 126 14.49 -16.78 -18.81
CA TYR A 126 15.20 -15.87 -17.91
C TYR A 126 16.39 -16.55 -17.20
N THR A 127 16.24 -17.82 -16.84
CA THR A 127 17.33 -18.58 -16.21
C THR A 127 18.47 -18.82 -17.19
N LYS A 128 18.16 -19.16 -18.44
CA LYS A 128 19.16 -19.33 -19.51
C LYS A 128 19.94 -18.05 -19.76
N ASP A 129 19.25 -16.92 -19.90
CA ASP A 129 19.88 -15.61 -20.09
C ASP A 129 20.74 -15.20 -18.90
N PHE A 130 20.26 -15.44 -17.68
CA PHE A 130 21.02 -15.16 -16.46
C PHE A 130 22.31 -15.98 -16.39
N ILE A 131 22.26 -17.28 -16.68
CA ILE A 131 23.43 -18.15 -16.66
C ILE A 131 24.41 -17.76 -17.78
N ALA A 132 23.91 -17.43 -18.98
CA ALA A 132 24.75 -16.95 -20.07
C ALA A 132 25.47 -15.66 -19.70
N GLY A 133 24.75 -14.67 -19.14
CA GLY A 133 25.33 -13.41 -18.66
C GLY A 133 26.35 -13.61 -17.55
N PHE A 134 26.10 -14.51 -16.60
CA PHE A 134 27.05 -14.84 -15.53
C PHE A 134 28.33 -15.50 -16.06
N ARG A 135 28.20 -16.43 -17.01
CA ARG A 135 29.34 -17.11 -17.64
C ARG A 135 30.15 -16.17 -18.54
N ASP A 136 29.49 -15.22 -19.20
CA ASP A 136 30.16 -14.22 -20.03
C ASP A 136 30.88 -13.17 -19.17
N GLY A 137 30.29 -12.73 -18.05
CA GLY A 137 30.93 -11.79 -17.12
C GLY A 137 32.08 -12.38 -16.31
N SER A 138 32.05 -13.70 -16.04
CA SER A 138 33.15 -14.40 -15.35
C SER A 138 34.33 -14.75 -16.26
N ARG A 139 34.14 -14.71 -17.58
CA ARG A 139 35.22 -14.91 -18.57
C ARG A 139 35.79 -13.56 -18.98
N LEU A 140 37.07 -13.33 -18.73
CA LEU A 140 37.77 -12.09 -19.13
C LEU A 140 37.81 -11.88 -20.66
N ASN A 141 37.49 -12.91 -21.46
CA ASN A 141 37.53 -12.88 -22.92
C ASN A 141 36.17 -12.46 -23.51
N HIS A 142 36.11 -11.21 -23.99
CA HIS A 142 34.92 -10.56 -24.56
C HIS A 142 34.43 -11.10 -25.93
N TYR A 143 35.07 -12.14 -26.47
CA TYR A 143 34.87 -12.55 -27.86
C TYR A 143 33.94 -13.76 -28.06
N HIS A 144 33.55 -14.48 -27.00
CA HIS A 144 32.65 -15.62 -27.09
C HIS A 144 31.45 -15.42 -26.18
N LYS A 145 30.33 -14.94 -26.76
CA LYS A 145 29.05 -14.92 -26.06
C LYS A 145 28.52 -16.35 -25.93
N THR A 146 28.16 -16.74 -24.72
CA THR A 146 27.53 -18.04 -24.46
C THR A 146 26.13 -18.02 -25.05
N ASN A 147 25.77 -19.01 -25.88
CA ASN A 147 24.41 -19.09 -26.41
C ASN A 147 23.45 -19.59 -25.30
N PRO A 148 22.48 -18.77 -24.84
CA PRO A 148 21.54 -19.13 -23.77
C PRO A 148 20.67 -20.35 -24.14
N GLU A 149 20.39 -20.60 -25.42
CA GLU A 149 19.55 -21.71 -25.86
C GLU A 149 20.17 -23.10 -25.61
N THR A 150 21.49 -23.17 -25.42
CA THR A 150 22.23 -24.41 -25.16
C THR A 150 22.29 -24.80 -23.68
N LEU A 151 21.85 -23.90 -22.79
CA LEU A 151 21.91 -24.10 -21.35
C LEU A 151 20.61 -24.73 -20.86
N THR A 152 20.69 -25.78 -20.05
CA THR A 152 19.53 -26.40 -19.40
C THR A 152 19.52 -26.05 -17.92
N PRO A 153 18.46 -25.42 -17.39
CA PRO A 153 18.35 -25.16 -15.96
C PRO A 153 18.36 -26.45 -15.14
N GLU A 154 19.30 -26.55 -14.20
CA GLU A 154 19.36 -27.64 -13.22
C GLU A 154 18.30 -27.48 -12.12
N LEU A 155 17.98 -28.59 -11.42
CA LEU A 155 17.01 -28.62 -10.30
C LEU A 155 17.31 -27.58 -9.21
N ILE A 156 18.58 -27.27 -8.97
CA ILE A 156 18.98 -26.28 -7.96
C ILE A 156 18.46 -24.87 -8.28
N ASN A 157 18.36 -24.50 -9.57
CA ASN A 157 17.86 -23.19 -9.98
C ASN A 157 16.38 -23.02 -9.65
N TYR A 158 15.58 -24.08 -9.81
CA TYR A 158 14.16 -24.08 -9.43
C TYR A 158 13.98 -23.93 -7.92
N ILE A 159 14.84 -24.57 -7.12
CA ILE A 159 14.83 -24.42 -5.65
C ILE A 159 15.16 -22.98 -5.26
N ILE A 160 16.21 -22.39 -5.84
CA ILE A 160 16.59 -20.99 -5.58
C ILE A 160 15.46 -20.04 -5.97
N PHE A 161 14.86 -20.23 -7.14
CA PHE A 161 13.73 -19.41 -7.58
C PHE A 161 12.55 -19.49 -6.62
N GLY A 162 12.19 -20.70 -6.16
CA GLY A 162 11.14 -20.89 -5.15
C GLY A 162 11.42 -20.12 -3.86
N ILE A 163 12.67 -20.16 -3.38
CA ILE A 163 13.09 -19.39 -2.20
C ILE A 163 12.95 -17.88 -2.43
N VAL A 164 13.36 -17.38 -3.59
CA VAL A 164 13.25 -15.95 -3.96
C VAL A 164 11.79 -15.52 -4.03
N VAL A 165 10.91 -16.34 -4.61
CA VAL A 165 9.47 -16.06 -4.67
C VAL A 165 8.86 -16.00 -3.27
N ILE A 166 9.17 -16.97 -2.40
CA ILE A 166 8.67 -16.99 -1.01
C ILE A 166 9.19 -15.76 -0.25
N PHE A 167 10.47 -15.44 -0.39
CA PHE A 167 11.07 -14.26 0.24
C PHE A 167 10.40 -12.97 -0.24
N THR A 168 10.13 -12.85 -1.54
CA THR A 168 9.45 -11.69 -2.14
C THR A 168 8.02 -11.57 -1.63
N MET A 169 7.26 -12.68 -1.57
CA MET A 169 5.92 -12.70 -0.99
C MET A 169 5.93 -12.27 0.48
N TYR A 170 6.90 -12.75 1.27
CA TYR A 170 7.04 -12.40 2.68
C TYR A 170 7.39 -10.93 2.87
N LEU A 171 8.35 -10.40 2.09
CA LEU A 171 8.70 -8.98 2.09
C LEU A 171 7.48 -8.12 1.75
N MET A 172 6.74 -8.50 0.72
CA MET A 172 5.55 -7.76 0.31
C MET A 172 4.48 -7.80 1.40
N TYR A 173 4.21 -8.96 2.01
CA TYR A 173 3.30 -9.07 3.14
C TYR A 173 3.67 -8.11 4.30
N ILE A 174 4.95 -8.01 4.65
CA ILE A 174 5.42 -7.09 5.70
C ILE A 174 5.15 -5.64 5.29
N ILE A 175 5.51 -5.25 4.07
CA ILE A 175 5.30 -3.89 3.57
C ILE A 175 3.81 -3.55 3.65
N TYR A 176 2.93 -4.40 3.14
CA TYR A 176 1.48 -4.19 3.17
C TYR A 176 0.94 -4.13 4.61
N LYS A 177 1.39 -5.04 5.49
CA LYS A 177 0.96 -5.05 6.89
C LYS A 177 1.38 -3.78 7.63
N LYS A 178 2.61 -3.31 7.40
CA LYS A 178 3.17 -2.14 8.10
C LYS A 178 2.59 -0.83 7.60
N THR A 179 2.49 -0.66 6.30
CA THR A 179 1.96 0.58 5.69
C THR A 179 0.46 0.73 5.93
N TYR A 180 -0.30 -0.36 5.90
CA TYR A 180 -1.76 -0.26 5.89
C TYR A 180 -2.46 -0.81 7.12
N GLY A 181 -1.86 -1.71 7.90
CA GLY A 181 -2.53 -2.34 9.04
C GLY A 181 -2.96 -1.35 10.11
N LYS A 182 -2.03 -0.53 10.62
CA LYS A 182 -2.32 0.42 11.71
C LYS A 182 -3.30 1.50 11.29
N ILE A 183 -2.99 2.18 10.18
CA ILE A 183 -3.77 3.32 9.70
C ILE A 183 -5.22 2.91 9.38
N LEU A 184 -5.42 1.72 8.83
CA LEU A 184 -6.76 1.23 8.49
C LEU A 184 -7.59 0.89 9.75
N ILE A 185 -6.97 0.27 10.75
CA ILE A 185 -7.65 -0.09 12.01
C ILE A 185 -8.09 1.18 12.73
N ASP A 186 -7.19 2.17 12.84
CA ASP A 186 -7.46 3.44 13.49
C ASP A 186 -8.57 4.21 12.76
N LEU A 187 -8.50 4.24 11.42
CA LEU A 187 -9.53 4.88 10.59
C LEU A 187 -10.89 4.17 10.72
N GLN A 188 -10.91 2.83 10.75
CA GLN A 188 -12.15 2.07 10.87
C GLN A 188 -12.79 2.22 12.26
N LYS A 189 -11.99 2.38 13.31
CA LYS A 189 -12.48 2.70 14.65
C LYS A 189 -13.13 4.08 14.67
N ASN A 190 -12.44 5.10 14.15
CA ASN A 190 -12.98 6.46 14.07
C ASN A 190 -14.26 6.52 13.22
N TYR A 191 -14.35 5.73 12.14
CA TYR A 191 -15.57 5.56 11.35
C TYR A 191 -16.74 5.08 12.18
N LYS A 192 -16.54 4.02 12.96
CA LYS A 192 -17.60 3.41 13.75
C LYS A 192 -18.10 4.34 14.86
N GLU A 193 -17.25 5.21 15.38
CA GLU A 193 -17.62 6.21 16.38
C GLU A 193 -18.40 7.37 15.75
N LEU A 194 -17.93 7.92 14.63
CA LEU A 194 -18.64 8.99 13.92
C LEU A 194 -20.00 8.54 13.37
N SER A 195 -20.11 7.31 12.85
CA SER A 195 -21.37 6.82 12.26
C SER A 195 -22.48 6.65 13.29
N LYS A 196 -22.15 6.30 14.54
CA LYS A 196 -23.15 6.12 15.61
C LYS A 196 -23.80 7.42 16.04
N VAL A 197 -23.12 8.55 15.85
CA VAL A 197 -23.60 9.87 16.26
C VAL A 197 -24.38 10.56 15.13
N GLU A 198 -24.08 10.28 13.87
CA GLU A 198 -24.92 10.72 12.74
C GLU A 198 -26.24 9.92 12.61
N GLU A 199 -26.33 8.72 13.19
CA GLU A 199 -27.56 7.89 13.19
C GLU A 199 -28.51 8.17 14.38
N ASN A 200 -28.07 8.91 15.40
CA ASN A 200 -28.88 9.35 16.55
C ASN A 200 -29.40 10.77 16.33
#